data_AF-A0A2G9Y542-F1
#
_entry.id   AF-A0A2G9Y542-F1
#
_cell.length_a   1.000
_cell.length_b   1.000
_cell.length_c   1.000
_cell.angle_alpha   90.00
_cell.angle_beta   90.00
_cell.angle_gamma   90.00
#
_symmetry.space_group_name_H-M   'P 1'
#
loop_
_entity.id
_entity.type
_entity.pdbx_description
1 polymer ?
#
loop_
_entity_poly.entity_id
_entity_poly.type
_entity_poly.pdbx_seq_one_letter_code
_entity_poly.pdbx_strand_id
1 'polypeptide(L)'
;MQNNERERFKEALESMKFSYNDKFKGASKRNKKKKIKEKIIDLHGYTSSRSEEIVETALRSNINSSVTQIKIICGRGIHSEGKPVLKKSVEEVLMRMKKHYEKYFVDINNNFTIIMKEKR
;
A
#
# COMPACT_ATOMS: atom_id res chain seq x y z
N MET A 1 -3.87 -36.82 21.08
CA MET A 1 -4.93 -35.80 20.99
C MET A 1 -4.52 -34.64 20.05
N GLN A 2 -4.16 -34.90 18.79
CA GLN A 2 -3.72 -33.85 17.83
C GLN A 2 -4.66 -33.69 16.60
N ASN A 3 -5.68 -34.55 16.45
CA ASN A 3 -6.58 -34.50 15.29
C ASN A 3 -7.67 -33.41 15.39
N ASN A 4 -8.01 -32.96 16.59
CA ASN A 4 -9.18 -32.08 16.81
C ASN A 4 -8.93 -30.63 16.36
N GLU A 5 -7.69 -30.14 16.44
CA GLU A 5 -7.35 -28.76 16.06
C GLU A 5 -7.26 -28.57 14.54
N ARG A 6 -6.76 -29.60 13.82
CA ARG A 6 -6.69 -29.57 12.36
C ARG A 6 -8.08 -29.59 11.71
N GLU A 7 -9.01 -30.34 12.30
CA GLU A 7 -10.41 -30.39 11.85
C GLU A 7 -11.09 -29.03 12.07
N ARG A 8 -10.96 -28.45 13.27
CA ARG A 8 -11.48 -27.11 13.58
C ARG A 8 -10.92 -26.02 12.67
N PHE A 9 -9.64 -26.10 12.33
CA PHE A 9 -9.02 -25.13 11.42
C PHE A 9 -9.54 -25.28 9.98
N LYS A 10 -9.76 -26.50 9.51
CA LYS A 10 -10.39 -26.74 8.19
C LYS A 10 -11.82 -26.25 8.14
N GLU A 11 -12.60 -26.51 9.19
CA GLU A 11 -14.00 -26.08 9.31
C GLU A 11 -14.13 -24.55 9.35
N ALA A 12 -13.21 -23.87 10.04
CA ALA A 12 -13.11 -22.42 10.03
C ALA A 12 -12.75 -21.86 8.64
N LEU A 13 -11.86 -22.52 7.89
CA LEU A 13 -11.52 -22.13 6.53
C LEU A 13 -12.67 -22.34 5.53
N GLU A 14 -13.42 -23.44 5.67
CA GLU A 14 -14.56 -23.74 4.80
C GLU A 14 -15.74 -22.81 5.05
N SER A 15 -16.08 -22.55 6.32
CA SER A 15 -17.11 -21.57 6.68
C SER A 15 -16.76 -20.16 6.19
N MET A 16 -15.48 -19.79 6.23
CA MET A 16 -15.00 -18.50 5.71
C MET A 16 -15.04 -18.42 4.17
N LYS A 17 -14.71 -19.52 3.46
CA LYS A 17 -14.84 -19.59 1.99
C LYS A 17 -16.28 -19.45 1.51
N PHE A 18 -17.24 -20.05 2.24
CA PHE A 18 -18.66 -19.95 1.90
C PHE A 18 -19.19 -18.52 2.06
N SER A 19 -18.78 -17.82 3.12
CA SER A 19 -19.14 -16.40 3.36
C SER A 19 -18.61 -15.43 2.30
N TYR A 20 -17.45 -15.73 1.71
CA TYR A 20 -16.89 -14.93 0.62
C TYR A 20 -17.64 -15.11 -0.70
N ASN A 21 -18.03 -16.35 -1.05
CA ASN A 21 -18.56 -16.63 -2.38
C ASN A 21 -19.98 -16.05 -2.61
N ASP A 22 -20.83 -16.00 -1.57
CA ASP A 22 -22.18 -15.44 -1.72
C ASP A 22 -22.22 -13.90 -1.74
N LYS A 23 -21.22 -13.22 -1.18
CA LYS A 23 -21.14 -11.75 -1.23
C LYS A 23 -20.73 -11.17 -2.59
N PHE A 24 -20.24 -11.99 -3.52
CA PHE A 24 -19.70 -11.54 -4.82
C PHE A 24 -20.42 -12.11 -6.06
N LYS A 25 -21.60 -12.74 -5.92
CA LYS A 25 -22.42 -13.27 -7.04
C LYS A 25 -23.12 -12.20 -7.91
N GLY A 26 -22.57 -10.98 -8.00
CA GLY A 26 -23.19 -9.86 -8.74
C GLY A 26 -22.27 -8.97 -9.57
N ALA A 27 -20.96 -9.22 -9.61
CA ALA A 27 -20.01 -8.33 -10.29
C ALA A 27 -19.69 -8.74 -11.74
N SER A 28 -20.69 -9.09 -12.54
CA SER A 28 -20.55 -9.15 -14.00
C SER A 28 -20.81 -7.76 -14.60
N LYS A 29 -19.82 -6.88 -14.49
CA LYS A 29 -19.68 -5.76 -15.44
C LYS A 29 -18.24 -5.79 -15.96
N ARG A 30 -18.10 -5.89 -17.28
CA ARG A 30 -16.85 -5.65 -18.03
C ARG A 30 -16.35 -4.24 -17.69
N ASN A 31 -15.68 -4.10 -16.56
CA ASN A 31 -14.85 -2.94 -16.28
C ASN A 31 -13.63 -3.10 -17.19
N LYS A 32 -13.49 -2.25 -18.20
CA LYS A 32 -12.18 -1.98 -18.83
C LYS A 32 -11.22 -1.79 -17.67
N LYS A 33 -10.34 -2.77 -17.39
CA LYS A 33 -9.37 -2.67 -16.30
C LYS A 33 -8.56 -1.41 -16.61
N LYS A 34 -8.77 -0.34 -15.84
CA LYS A 34 -7.94 0.87 -15.94
C LYS A 34 -6.50 0.38 -15.80
N LYS A 35 -5.68 0.62 -16.82
CA LYS A 35 -4.29 0.16 -16.86
C LYS A 35 -3.56 0.90 -15.75
N ILE A 36 -3.28 0.21 -14.64
CA ILE A 36 -2.55 0.78 -13.51
C ILE A 36 -1.16 1.14 -14.02
N LYS A 37 -0.82 2.42 -13.90
CA LYS A 37 0.53 2.92 -14.17
C LYS A 37 1.18 3.16 -12.83
N GLU A 38 1.97 2.20 -12.39
CA GLU A 38 2.66 2.22 -11.10
C GLU A 38 4.08 2.78 -11.25
N LYS A 39 4.50 3.59 -10.26
CA LYS A 39 5.89 3.97 -10.04
C LYS A 39 6.35 3.43 -8.69
N ILE A 40 7.46 2.71 -8.66
CA ILE A 40 8.06 2.19 -7.43
C ILE A 40 9.23 3.11 -7.03
N ILE A 41 9.29 3.45 -5.75
CA ILE A 41 10.33 4.25 -5.13
C ILE A 41 10.90 3.44 -3.98
N ASP A 42 12.18 3.14 -4.07
CA ASP A 42 12.87 2.44 -3.01
C ASP A 42 13.61 3.44 -2.12
N LEU A 43 13.24 3.48 -0.84
CA LEU A 43 13.83 4.33 0.19
C LEU A 43 14.67 3.53 1.19
N HIS A 44 14.88 2.23 0.98
CA HIS A 44 15.74 1.48 1.88
C HIS A 44 17.15 2.09 1.93
N GLY A 45 17.70 2.21 3.13
CA GLY A 45 19.06 2.74 3.32
C GLY A 45 19.20 4.26 3.18
N TYR A 46 18.14 4.99 2.85
CA TYR A 46 18.19 6.46 2.85
C TYR A 46 18.00 7.04 4.26
N THR A 47 18.50 8.26 4.45
CA THR A 47 18.20 9.06 5.64
C THR A 47 16.75 9.57 5.58
N SER A 48 16.19 9.92 6.74
CA SER A 48 14.84 10.51 6.82
C SER A 48 14.70 11.74 5.94
N SER A 49 15.62 12.72 6.07
CA SER A 49 15.58 13.95 5.28
C SER A 49 15.60 13.67 3.77
N ARG A 50 16.48 12.77 3.32
CA ARG A 50 16.57 12.44 1.89
C ARG A 50 15.31 11.70 1.40
N SER A 51 14.75 10.83 2.24
CA SER A 51 13.51 10.12 1.95
C SER A 51 12.35 11.09 1.77
N GLU A 52 12.23 12.11 2.62
CA GLU A 52 11.17 13.11 2.52
C GLU A 52 11.25 13.88 1.20
N GLU A 53 12.44 14.33 0.82
CA GLU A 53 12.69 15.06 -0.43
C GLU A 53 12.32 14.22 -1.66
N ILE A 54 12.69 12.94 -1.68
CA ILE A 54 12.37 12.02 -2.77
C ILE A 54 10.86 11.84 -2.90
N VAL A 55 10.15 11.61 -1.79
CA VAL A 55 8.70 11.41 -1.79
C VAL A 55 7.98 12.68 -2.22
N GLU A 56 8.40 13.84 -1.71
CA GLU A 56 7.82 15.12 -2.06
C GLU A 56 7.98 15.42 -3.56
N THR A 57 9.19 15.19 -4.09
CA THR A 57 9.48 15.33 -5.52
C THR A 57 8.65 14.36 -6.36
N ALA A 58 8.48 13.12 -5.90
CA ALA A 58 7.68 12.13 -6.60
C ALA A 58 6.19 12.48 -6.64
N LEU A 59 5.64 13.01 -5.55
CA LEU A 59 4.24 13.45 -5.50
C LEU A 59 4.00 14.67 -6.39
N ARG A 60 4.92 15.65 -6.40
CA ARG A 60 4.83 16.83 -7.26
C ARG A 60 4.95 16.48 -8.74
N SER A 61 6.00 15.73 -9.10
CA SER A 61 6.29 15.38 -10.50
C SER A 61 5.19 14.54 -11.15
N ASN A 62 4.43 13.79 -10.35
CA ASN A 62 3.36 12.93 -10.84
C ASN A 62 1.98 13.59 -10.93
N ILE A 63 1.81 14.87 -10.57
CA ILE A 63 0.52 15.58 -10.76
C ILE A 63 0.13 15.61 -12.26
N ASN A 64 1.12 15.80 -13.13
CA ASN A 64 0.91 15.90 -14.58
C ASN A 64 1.30 14.63 -15.33
N SER A 65 1.67 13.56 -14.63
CA SER A 65 2.03 12.30 -15.25
C SER A 65 0.79 11.40 -15.39
N SER A 66 0.93 10.35 -16.19
CA SER A 66 -0.12 9.32 -16.29
C SER A 66 -0.02 8.26 -15.19
N VAL A 67 0.86 8.45 -14.19
CA VAL A 67 1.03 7.54 -13.06
C VAL A 67 -0.20 7.60 -12.17
N THR A 68 -0.87 6.46 -12.02
CA THR A 68 -2.06 6.32 -11.18
C THR A 68 -1.72 5.91 -9.76
N GLN A 69 -0.53 5.34 -9.55
CA GLN A 69 -0.12 4.75 -8.28
C GLN A 69 1.39 4.92 -8.04
N ILE A 70 1.77 5.27 -6.81
CA ILE A 70 3.16 5.29 -6.36
C ILE A 70 3.31 4.29 -5.21
N LYS A 71 4.25 3.36 -5.33
CA LYS A 71 4.63 2.43 -4.26
C LYS A 71 5.96 2.87 -3.65
N ILE A 72 5.99 3.05 -2.34
CA ILE A 72 7.19 3.45 -1.60
C ILE A 72 7.62 2.28 -0.73
N ILE A 73 8.88 1.86 -0.87
CA ILE A 73 9.48 0.79 -0.08
C ILE A 73 10.34 1.44 1.01
N CYS A 74 9.91 1.37 2.27
CA CYS A 74 10.62 1.99 3.40
C CYS A 74 11.58 1.03 4.11
N GLY A 75 11.50 -0.26 3.80
CA GLY A 75 12.25 -1.31 4.49
C GLY A 75 11.62 -1.73 5.82
N ARG A 76 11.91 -2.97 6.24
CA ARG A 76 11.28 -3.64 7.40
C ARG A 76 11.66 -3.07 8.77
N GLY A 77 12.68 -2.20 8.86
CA GLY A 77 13.12 -1.59 10.13
C GLY A 77 13.83 -2.54 11.11
N ILE A 78 14.25 -3.73 10.66
CA ILE A 78 14.88 -4.79 11.47
C ILE A 78 16.38 -4.59 11.73
N HIS A 79 17.05 -3.67 11.01
CA HIS A 79 18.49 -3.44 11.12
C HIS A 79 18.87 -2.10 11.74
N SER A 80 17.91 -1.22 12.00
CA SER A 80 18.13 -0.02 12.80
C SER A 80 17.84 -0.39 14.25
N GLU A 81 18.78 -0.17 15.17
CA GLU A 81 18.60 -0.33 16.63
C GLU A 81 17.51 0.59 17.23
N GLY A 82 16.68 1.23 16.40
CA GLY A 82 15.60 2.12 16.76
C GLY A 82 14.38 1.96 15.84
N LYS A 83 13.25 2.52 16.30
CA LYS A 83 11.93 2.52 15.63
C LYS A 83 12.04 2.80 14.12
N PRO A 84 11.17 2.24 13.26
CA PRO A 84 11.20 2.49 11.81
C PRO A 84 11.00 3.97 11.49
N VAL A 85 12.11 4.68 11.30
CA VAL A 85 12.14 6.15 11.20
C VAL A 85 11.52 6.62 9.88
N LEU A 86 11.75 5.88 8.80
CA LEU A 86 11.30 6.25 7.47
C LEU A 86 9.78 6.24 7.33
N LYS A 87 9.08 5.35 8.03
CA LYS A 87 7.62 5.32 8.04
C LYS A 87 7.05 6.67 8.46
N LYS A 88 7.55 7.20 9.59
CA LYS A 88 7.06 8.45 10.16
C LYS A 88 7.35 9.63 9.24
N SER A 89 8.57 9.71 8.71
CA SER A 89 8.95 10.74 7.73
C SER A 89 8.05 10.72 6.48
N VAL A 90 7.74 9.55 5.93
CA VAL A 90 6.83 9.44 4.77
C VAL A 90 5.40 9.86 5.14
N GLU A 91 4.89 9.47 6.32
CA GLU A 91 3.58 9.91 6.81
C GLU A 91 3.48 11.43 6.95
N GLU A 92 4.52 12.07 7.49
CA GLU A 92 4.57 13.53 7.64
C GLU A 92 4.52 14.24 6.28
N VAL A 93 5.26 13.74 5.28
CA VAL A 93 5.19 14.27 3.90
C VAL A 93 3.79 14.09 3.31
N LEU A 94 3.19 12.91 3.48
CA LEU A 94 1.84 12.64 2.97
C LEU A 94 0.81 13.58 3.61
N MET A 95 0.88 13.81 4.92
CA MET A 95 0.02 14.77 5.60
C MET A 95 0.16 16.19 5.01
N ARG A 96 1.39 16.66 4.78
CA ARG A 96 1.65 17.97 4.15
C ARG A 96 1.13 18.02 2.70
N MET A 97 1.19 16.90 1.99
CA MET A 97 0.90 16.80 0.56
C MET A 97 -0.47 16.21 0.23
N LYS A 98 -1.40 16.12 1.19
CA LYS A 98 -2.74 15.52 1.04
C LYS A 98 -3.54 15.97 -0.20
N LYS A 99 -3.24 17.15 -0.75
CA LYS A 99 -3.87 17.63 -1.99
C LYS A 99 -3.42 16.91 -3.28
N HIS A 100 -2.29 16.19 -3.27
CA HIS A 100 -1.64 15.61 -4.45
C HIS A 100 -2.05 14.16 -4.73
N TYR A 101 -2.67 13.48 -3.77
CA TYR A 101 -3.10 12.09 -3.88
C TYR A 101 -4.52 11.94 -3.35
N GLU A 102 -5.20 10.85 -3.70
CA GLU A 102 -6.56 10.55 -3.27
C GLU A 102 -6.57 9.84 -1.92
N LYS A 103 -5.79 8.76 -1.83
CA LYS A 103 -5.65 7.92 -0.63
C LYS A 103 -4.31 7.20 -0.63
N TYR A 104 -3.90 6.69 0.52
CA TYR A 104 -2.76 5.79 0.62
C TYR A 104 -3.06 4.65 1.57
N PHE A 105 -2.28 3.58 1.43
CA PHE A 105 -2.32 2.38 2.27
C PHE A 105 -0.90 2.05 2.74
N VAL A 106 -0.79 1.45 3.92
CA VAL A 106 0.48 0.97 4.47
C VAL A 106 0.37 -0.53 4.68
N ASP A 107 1.36 -1.29 4.20
CA ASP A 107 1.40 -2.74 4.40
C ASP A 107 2.11 -3.13 5.71
N ILE A 108 2.12 -4.43 6.00
CA ILE A 108 2.80 -5.02 7.18
C ILE A 108 4.32 -4.77 7.21
N ASN A 109 4.92 -4.45 6.06
CA ASN A 109 6.34 -4.17 5.91
C ASN A 109 6.64 -2.66 5.95
N ASN A 110 5.66 -1.82 6.29
CA ASN A 110 5.74 -0.37 6.28
C ASN A 110 5.96 0.24 4.88
N ASN A 111 5.61 -0.48 3.82
CA ASN A 111 5.59 0.08 2.47
C ASN A 111 4.29 0.84 2.24
N PHE A 112 4.37 1.95 1.52
CA PHE A 112 3.23 2.78 1.20
C PHE A 112 2.77 2.52 -0.22
N THR A 113 1.46 2.45 -0.41
CA THR A 113 0.83 2.48 -1.74
C THR A 113 -0.05 3.72 -1.81
N ILE A 114 0.34 4.68 -2.64
CA ILE A 114 -0.32 5.97 -2.79
C ILE A 114 -1.09 5.95 -4.11
N ILE A 115 -2.38 6.26 -4.04
CA ILE A 115 -3.25 6.40 -5.20
C ILE A 115 -3.31 7.87 -5.57
N MET A 116 -2.83 8.19 -6.77
CA MET A 116 -2.80 9.57 -7.27
C MET A 116 -4.21 10.03 -7.66
N LYS A 117 -4.48 11.33 -7.54
CA LYS A 117 -5.75 11.88 -8.02
C LYS A 117 -5.83 11.77 -9.54
N GLU A 118 -6.98 11.34 -10.03
CA GLU A 118 -7.25 11.35 -11.47
C GLU A 118 -7.37 12.79 -11.95
N LYS A 119 -6.65 13.12 -13.04
CA LYS A 119 -6.80 14.41 -13.71
C LYS A 119 -8.20 14.42 -14.36
N ARG A 120 -9.12 15.20 -13.77
CA ARG A 120 -10.42 15.50 -14.37
C ARG A 120 -10.26 16.47 -15.53
#